data_AF-A0A1J5PQ66-F1
#
_entry.id   AF-A0A1J5PQ66-F1
#
_cell.length_a   1.000
_cell.length_b   1.000
_cell.length_c   1.000
_cell.angle_alpha   90.00
_cell.angle_beta   90.00
_cell.angle_gamma   90.00
#
_symmetry.space_group_name_H-M   'P 1'
#
loop_
_entity.id
_entity.type
_entity.pdbx_description
1 polymer ?
#
loop_
_entity_poly.entity_id
_entity_poly.type
_entity_poly.pdbx_seq_one_letter_code
_entity_poly.pdbx_strand_id
1 'polypeptide(L)'
;MLPMGLGYVEGITHDYKRHGTSTLFAALNVLNGAVLVSCKPRPRHQEYLAFLREIERAVPAELDIRSIADNYATHNHPKVKARLAAHPRWTMHFIPTYSSCLKQVERIFGMIIDKAIRRGSFTSVKQLVQRIDHFIAAYNTNCCPFKWTATADSILEKLHRFCTRIPGQDTSVPVMKLAQAAQSDAQWHAFVRADRREMAAPDAAHSIALLAALSTRTDFALGCYCADETRCHRSILRELLREAGAVFAPD
;
A
#
# COMPACT_ATOMS: atom_id res chain seq x y z
N MET A 1 -10.73 -7.93 32.45
CA MET A 1 -9.50 -8.63 32.91
C MET A 1 -9.32 -8.37 34.40
N LEU A 2 -8.90 -9.40 35.13
CA LEU A 2 -8.47 -9.28 36.51
C LEU A 2 -7.00 -8.80 36.56
N PRO A 3 -6.61 -8.00 37.56
CA PRO A 3 -5.22 -7.58 37.73
C PRO A 3 -4.30 -8.79 37.92
N MET A 4 -3.14 -8.79 37.26
CA MET A 4 -2.12 -9.82 37.47
C MET A 4 -1.38 -9.57 38.80
N GLY A 5 -1.11 -10.65 39.54
CA GLY A 5 -0.33 -10.65 40.77
C GLY A 5 0.58 -11.87 40.83
N LEU A 6 1.60 -11.84 41.71
CA LEU A 6 2.48 -12.99 41.91
C LEU A 6 1.64 -14.23 42.29
N GLY A 7 1.77 -15.32 41.53
CA GLY A 7 1.04 -16.57 41.76
C GLY A 7 -0.34 -16.68 41.10
N TYR A 8 -0.80 -15.66 40.36
CA TYR A 8 -2.09 -15.69 39.66
C TYR A 8 -1.90 -15.78 38.13
N VAL A 9 -2.57 -16.77 37.52
CA VAL A 9 -2.68 -16.87 36.05
C VAL A 9 -3.67 -15.83 35.54
N GLU A 10 -3.49 -15.35 34.30
CA GLU A 10 -4.36 -14.33 33.69
C GLU A 10 -5.84 -14.76 33.71
N GLY A 11 -6.70 -13.93 34.32
CA GLY A 11 -8.12 -14.19 34.50
C GLY A 11 -9.02 -13.22 33.75
N ILE A 12 -10.03 -13.75 33.04
CA ILE A 12 -11.08 -12.98 32.37
C ILE A 12 -12.40 -13.23 33.09
N THR A 13 -13.05 -12.16 33.55
CA THR A 13 -14.43 -12.24 34.05
C THR A 13 -15.37 -12.51 32.89
N HIS A 14 -16.36 -13.39 33.08
CA HIS A 14 -17.31 -13.80 32.03
C HIS A 14 -18.19 -12.64 31.49
N ASP A 15 -18.30 -11.54 32.24
CA ASP A 15 -19.06 -10.36 31.84
C ASP A 15 -18.31 -9.48 30.83
N TYR A 16 -18.44 -9.78 29.54
CA TYR A 16 -18.01 -8.88 28.46
C TYR A 16 -19.12 -7.87 28.13
N LYS A 17 -18.88 -6.58 28.47
CA LYS A 17 -19.76 -5.47 28.08
C LYS A 17 -19.06 -4.51 27.13
N ARG A 18 -19.62 -4.31 25.93
CA ARG A 18 -19.10 -3.36 24.93
C ARG A 18 -19.71 -1.97 25.14
N HIS A 19 -18.86 -0.98 25.43
CA HIS A 19 -19.27 0.41 25.72
C HIS A 19 -19.29 1.34 24.50
N GLY A 20 -19.33 0.78 23.29
CA GLY A 20 -19.32 1.51 22.01
C GLY A 20 -18.12 1.18 21.13
N THR A 21 -17.96 1.93 20.03
CA THR A 21 -16.87 1.81 19.07
C THR A 21 -16.39 3.19 18.62
N SER A 22 -15.13 3.27 18.17
CA SER A 22 -14.56 4.47 17.54
C SER A 22 -13.72 4.05 16.33
N THR A 23 -13.59 4.94 15.36
CA THR A 23 -12.71 4.78 14.20
C THR A 23 -11.38 5.48 14.46
N LEU A 24 -10.30 4.74 14.48
CA LEU A 24 -8.95 5.28 14.59
C LEU A 24 -8.38 5.55 13.19
N PHE A 25 -8.10 6.81 12.88
CA PHE A 25 -7.23 7.19 11.77
C PHE A 25 -5.80 7.33 12.27
N ALA A 26 -4.83 6.90 11.46
CA ALA A 26 -3.41 7.00 11.80
C ALA A 26 -2.58 7.34 10.56
N ALA A 27 -1.55 8.14 10.75
CA ALA A 27 -0.54 8.48 9.75
C ALA A 27 0.83 8.30 10.39
N LEU A 28 1.65 7.44 9.80
CA LEU A 28 3.03 7.20 10.22
C LEU A 28 3.96 8.03 9.34
N ASN A 29 4.80 8.86 9.96
CA ASN A 29 5.91 9.48 9.28
C ASN A 29 7.04 8.46 9.14
N VAL A 30 7.26 7.98 7.92
CA VAL A 30 8.26 6.94 7.63
C VAL A 30 9.70 7.40 7.83
N LEU A 31 9.96 8.70 7.86
CA LEU A 31 11.32 9.26 7.96
C LEU A 31 11.83 9.31 9.40
N ASN A 32 10.95 9.51 10.39
CA ASN A 32 11.34 9.61 11.80
C ASN A 32 10.59 8.63 12.71
N GLY A 33 9.59 7.92 12.21
CA GLY A 33 8.78 6.97 12.97
C GLY A 33 7.65 7.60 13.80
N ALA A 34 7.48 8.92 13.78
CA ALA A 34 6.42 9.59 14.52
C ALA A 34 5.04 9.24 13.96
N VAL A 35 4.04 9.15 14.84
CA VAL A 35 2.67 8.81 14.46
C VAL A 35 1.72 9.93 14.86
N LEU A 36 0.88 10.33 13.91
CA LEU A 36 -0.31 11.14 14.17
C LEU A 36 -1.54 10.23 14.18
N VAL A 37 -2.36 10.32 15.22
CA VAL A 37 -3.62 9.57 15.31
C VAL A 37 -4.80 10.49 15.56
N SER A 38 -5.99 10.06 15.15
CA SER A 38 -7.23 10.77 15.42
C SER A 38 -8.38 9.77 15.55
N CYS A 39 -8.98 9.69 16.74
CA CYS A 39 -10.18 8.89 16.95
C CYS A 39 -11.41 9.69 16.54
N LYS A 40 -12.22 9.13 15.64
CA LYS A 40 -13.45 9.75 15.13
C LYS A 40 -14.66 8.85 15.39
N PRO A 41 -15.89 9.40 15.48
CA PRO A 41 -17.08 8.59 15.75
C PRO A 41 -17.47 7.67 14.60
N ARG A 42 -17.14 8.03 13.35
CA ARG A 42 -17.54 7.28 12.14
C ARG A 42 -16.43 7.28 11.08
N PRO A 43 -16.35 6.25 10.23
CA PRO A 43 -15.32 6.11 9.20
C PRO A 43 -15.71 6.78 7.86
N ARG A 44 -16.27 8.00 7.87
CA ARG A 44 -16.74 8.65 6.62
C ARG A 44 -15.71 9.62 6.05
N HIS A 45 -15.97 10.08 4.83
CA HIS A 45 -15.10 11.02 4.14
C HIS A 45 -14.97 12.37 4.86
N GLN A 46 -15.98 12.82 5.61
CA GLN A 46 -15.90 14.07 6.38
C GLN A 46 -14.85 13.97 7.50
N GLU A 47 -14.89 12.87 8.25
CA GLU A 47 -13.92 12.57 9.30
C GLU A 47 -12.51 12.38 8.72
N TYR A 48 -12.39 11.72 7.56
CA TYR A 48 -11.11 11.56 6.87
C TYR A 48 -10.54 12.89 6.37
N LEU A 49 -11.36 13.76 5.75
CA LEU A 49 -10.94 15.11 5.35
C LEU A 49 -10.49 15.95 6.55
N ALA A 50 -11.12 15.79 7.72
CA ALA A 50 -10.66 16.43 8.95
C ALA A 50 -9.28 15.92 9.36
N PHE A 51 -9.04 14.61 9.26
CA PHE A 51 -7.74 14.02 9.54
C PHE A 51 -6.65 14.48 8.56
N LEU A 52 -6.95 14.59 7.27
CA LEU A 52 -6.01 15.14 6.28
C LEU A 52 -5.59 16.58 6.62
N ARG A 53 -6.52 17.41 7.12
CA ARG A 53 -6.19 18.76 7.61
C ARG A 53 -5.32 18.74 8.86
N GLU A 54 -5.50 17.78 9.75
CA GLU A 54 -4.63 17.59 10.92
C GLU A 54 -3.20 17.23 10.47
N ILE A 55 -3.04 16.35 9.48
CA ILE A 55 -1.73 16.04 8.87
C ILE A 55 -1.12 17.28 8.22
N GLU A 56 -1.89 18.00 7.39
CA GLU A 56 -1.42 19.18 6.66
C GLU A 56 -0.89 20.29 7.59
N ARG A 57 -1.46 20.41 8.80
CA ARG A 57 -1.01 21.32 9.87
C ARG A 57 0.22 20.82 10.61
N ALA A 58 0.39 19.51 10.73
CA ALA A 58 1.50 18.90 11.44
C ALA A 58 2.81 18.88 10.61
N VAL A 59 2.70 18.98 9.29
CA VAL A 59 3.85 19.02 8.37
C VAL A 59 4.25 20.48 8.07
N PRO A 60 5.54 20.87 8.18
CA PRO A 60 6.03 22.20 7.79
C PRO A 60 5.57 22.62 6.40
N ALA A 61 5.14 23.88 6.25
CA ALA A 61 4.41 24.38 5.07
C ALA A 61 5.22 24.28 3.76
N GLU A 62 6.54 24.31 3.86
CA GLU A 62 7.51 24.20 2.79
C GLU A 62 7.72 22.78 2.25
N LEU A 63 7.22 21.75 2.94
CA LEU A 63 7.39 20.35 2.56
C LEU A 63 6.16 19.78 1.87
N ASP A 64 6.37 19.03 0.79
CA ASP A 64 5.32 18.23 0.16
C ASP A 64 4.89 17.04 1.02
N ILE A 65 3.62 16.67 0.91
CA ILE A 65 3.02 15.54 1.62
C ILE A 65 2.76 14.41 0.63
N ARG A 66 3.58 13.36 0.68
CA ARG A 66 3.38 12.11 -0.07
C ARG A 66 2.79 11.07 0.85
N SER A 67 1.52 10.74 0.62
CA SER A 67 0.78 9.76 1.43
C SER A 67 0.67 8.43 0.69
N ILE A 68 0.99 7.34 1.38
CA ILE A 68 0.83 5.97 0.88
C ILE A 68 -0.39 5.37 1.59
N ALA A 69 -1.44 5.05 0.85
CA ALA A 69 -2.70 4.58 1.39
C ALA A 69 -3.22 3.34 0.65
N ASP A 70 -4.12 2.58 1.27
CA ASP A 70 -4.88 1.55 0.56
C ASP A 70 -6.07 2.12 -0.22
N ASN A 71 -6.70 1.25 -1.01
CA ASN A 71 -7.85 1.57 -1.85
C ASN A 71 -9.18 1.66 -1.08
N TYR A 72 -9.17 1.93 0.23
CA TYR A 72 -10.39 2.00 1.03
C TYR A 72 -11.38 3.03 0.48
N ALA A 73 -12.68 2.72 0.55
CA ALA A 73 -13.75 3.49 -0.08
C ALA A 73 -13.72 4.98 0.33
N THR A 74 -13.37 5.26 1.58
CA THR A 74 -13.28 6.63 2.11
C THR A 74 -12.15 7.44 1.45
N HIS A 75 -11.03 6.82 1.09
CA HIS A 75 -9.93 7.48 0.38
C HIS A 75 -10.30 7.80 -1.07
N ASN A 76 -11.11 6.94 -1.68
CA ASN A 76 -11.56 7.06 -3.07
C ASN A 76 -12.81 7.95 -3.27
N HIS A 77 -13.36 8.51 -2.20
CA HIS A 77 -14.58 9.33 -2.27
C HIS A 77 -14.39 10.56 -3.17
N PRO A 78 -15.36 10.94 -4.04
CA PRO A 78 -15.21 12.04 -4.99
C PRO A 78 -14.79 13.38 -4.35
N LYS A 79 -15.36 13.72 -3.18
CA LYS A 79 -14.97 14.93 -2.43
C LYS A 79 -13.54 14.90 -1.91
N VAL A 80 -13.00 13.71 -1.61
CA VAL A 80 -11.61 13.55 -1.16
C VAL A 80 -10.68 13.73 -2.35
N LYS A 81 -10.97 13.06 -3.48
CA LYS A 81 -10.22 13.23 -4.74
C LYS A 81 -10.20 14.68 -5.20
N ALA A 82 -11.35 15.36 -5.20
CA ALA A 82 -11.44 16.77 -5.57
C ALA A 82 -10.62 17.68 -4.64
N ARG A 83 -10.67 17.45 -3.32
CA ARG A 83 -9.88 18.22 -2.35
C ARG A 83 -8.38 17.99 -2.48
N LEU A 84 -7.94 16.79 -2.85
CA LEU A 84 -6.52 16.49 -3.07
C LEU A 84 -6.04 17.09 -4.39
N ALA A 85 -6.83 17.00 -5.46
CA ALA A 85 -6.51 17.60 -6.76
C ALA A 85 -6.37 19.14 -6.69
N ALA A 86 -7.16 19.80 -5.83
CA ALA A 86 -7.07 21.24 -5.61
C ALA A 86 -5.87 21.67 -4.73
N HIS A 87 -5.08 20.73 -4.19
CA HIS A 87 -3.99 21.02 -3.25
C HIS A 87 -2.66 20.45 -3.76
N PRO A 88 -1.85 21.24 -4.48
CA PRO A 88 -0.65 20.75 -5.17
C PRO A 88 0.41 20.15 -4.24
N ARG A 89 0.39 20.53 -2.95
CA ARG A 89 1.27 19.99 -1.90
C ARG A 89 1.00 18.52 -1.57
N TRP A 90 -0.17 17.98 -1.95
CA TRP A 90 -0.53 16.59 -1.68
C TRP A 90 -0.29 15.70 -2.89
N THR A 91 0.40 14.59 -2.68
CA THR A 91 0.44 13.46 -3.62
C THR A 91 -0.01 12.18 -2.92
N MET A 92 -1.05 11.54 -3.45
CA MET A 92 -1.51 10.23 -2.97
C MET A 92 -0.92 9.11 -3.82
N HIS A 93 -0.33 8.12 -3.15
CA HIS A 93 0.11 6.86 -3.73
C HIS A 93 -0.77 5.75 -3.17
N PHE A 94 -1.48 5.06 -4.06
CA PHE A 94 -2.34 3.96 -3.67
C PHE A 94 -1.60 2.63 -3.86
N ILE A 95 -1.53 1.83 -2.80
CA ILE A 95 -0.95 0.49 -2.90
C ILE A 95 -1.91 -0.46 -3.64
N PRO A 96 -1.40 -1.48 -4.36
CA PRO A 96 -2.25 -2.47 -5.01
C PRO A 96 -3.14 -3.19 -4.00
N THR A 97 -4.32 -3.63 -4.46
CA THR A 97 -5.23 -4.44 -3.64
C THR A 97 -4.50 -5.66 -3.10
N TYR A 98 -4.82 -6.08 -1.88
CA TYR A 98 -4.19 -7.20 -1.16
C TYR A 98 -2.71 -7.00 -0.79
N SER A 99 -2.12 -5.82 -1.01
CA SER A 99 -0.73 -5.51 -0.64
C SER A 99 -0.61 -4.87 0.75
N SER A 100 -1.38 -5.35 1.74
CA SER A 100 -1.40 -4.76 3.09
C SER A 100 -0.03 -4.76 3.77
N CYS A 101 0.85 -5.69 3.39
CA CYS A 101 2.25 -5.72 3.82
C CYS A 101 3.01 -4.41 3.54
N LEU A 102 2.60 -3.63 2.53
CA LEU A 102 3.18 -2.33 2.16
C LEU A 102 2.78 -1.20 3.11
N LYS A 103 1.71 -1.37 3.91
CA LYS A 103 1.23 -0.37 4.86
C LYS A 103 1.96 -0.48 6.20
N GLN A 104 3.06 0.24 6.36
CA GLN A 104 3.81 0.27 7.63
C GLN A 104 2.95 0.68 8.84
N VAL A 105 1.95 1.54 8.62
CA VAL A 105 1.02 1.98 9.66
C VAL A 105 0.25 0.80 10.31
N GLU A 106 0.12 -0.34 9.64
CA GLU A 106 -0.48 -1.54 10.25
C GLU A 106 0.32 -2.07 11.44
N ARG A 107 1.65 -1.84 11.48
CA ARG A 107 2.48 -2.17 12.64
C ARG A 107 2.13 -1.33 13.85
N ILE A 108 1.77 -0.06 13.62
CA ILE A 108 1.26 0.82 14.68
C ILE A 108 -0.06 0.29 15.23
N PHE A 109 -1.00 -0.09 14.34
CA PHE A 109 -2.27 -0.68 14.80
C PHE A 109 -2.06 -1.95 15.63
N GLY A 110 -1.15 -2.84 15.21
CA GLY A 110 -0.77 -4.01 16.00
C GLY A 110 -0.23 -3.64 17.37
N MET A 111 0.69 -2.68 17.46
CA MET A 111 1.24 -2.22 18.74
C MET A 111 0.19 -1.59 19.66
N ILE A 112 -0.71 -0.76 19.12
CA ILE A 112 -1.81 -0.19 19.90
C ILE A 112 -2.71 -1.32 20.43
N ILE A 113 -3.07 -2.28 19.58
CA ILE A 113 -3.88 -3.42 20.00
C ILE A 113 -3.19 -4.18 21.12
N ASP A 114 -1.95 -4.61 20.93
CA ASP A 114 -1.28 -5.50 21.88
C ASP A 114 -0.86 -4.80 23.17
N LYS A 115 -0.39 -3.54 23.10
CA LYS A 115 0.18 -2.84 24.25
C LYS A 115 -0.80 -1.90 24.95
N ALA A 116 -1.79 -1.35 24.24
CA ALA A 116 -2.72 -0.38 24.80
C ALA A 116 -4.14 -0.92 25.01
N ILE A 117 -4.62 -1.84 24.16
CA ILE A 117 -6.04 -2.26 24.15
C ILE A 117 -6.25 -3.67 24.72
N ARG A 118 -5.49 -4.67 24.27
CA ARG A 118 -5.74 -6.11 24.52
C ARG A 118 -5.86 -6.46 26.00
N ARG A 119 -5.10 -5.76 26.86
CA ARG A 119 -5.10 -5.94 28.31
C ARG A 119 -5.87 -4.86 29.08
N GLY A 120 -6.53 -3.94 28.38
CA GLY A 120 -7.28 -2.84 28.97
C GLY A 120 -8.74 -3.20 29.22
N SER A 121 -9.28 -2.77 30.36
CA SER A 121 -10.72 -2.73 30.63
C SER A 121 -11.20 -1.28 30.51
N PHE A 122 -12.16 -1.00 29.61
CA PHE A 122 -12.64 0.36 29.34
C PHE A 122 -14.14 0.47 29.61
N THR A 123 -14.54 1.42 30.44
CA THR A 123 -15.95 1.67 30.79
C THR A 123 -16.64 2.67 29.87
N SER A 124 -15.88 3.30 28.96
CA SER A 124 -16.40 4.23 27.94
C SER A 124 -15.48 4.34 26.73
N VAL A 125 -16.02 4.76 25.59
CA VAL A 125 -15.22 5.11 24.39
C VAL A 125 -14.20 6.21 24.72
N LYS A 126 -14.56 7.20 25.56
CA LYS A 126 -13.65 8.27 25.98
C LYS A 126 -12.39 7.73 26.64
N GLN A 127 -12.53 6.77 27.55
CA GLN A 127 -11.39 6.14 28.22
C GLN A 127 -10.51 5.35 27.24
N LEU A 128 -11.11 4.68 26.26
CA LEU A 128 -10.38 4.00 25.18
C LEU A 128 -9.56 5.00 24.35
N VAL A 129 -10.18 6.11 23.93
CA VAL A 129 -9.51 7.16 23.16
C VAL A 129 -8.34 7.76 23.95
N GLN A 130 -8.56 8.12 25.22
CA GLN A 130 -7.51 8.64 26.09
C GLN A 130 -6.34 7.66 26.27
N ARG A 131 -6.62 6.35 26.34
CA ARG A 131 -5.56 5.32 26.41
C ARG A 131 -4.75 5.26 25.13
N ILE A 132 -5.39 5.36 23.96
CA ILE A 132 -4.71 5.41 22.67
C ILE A 132 -3.86 6.68 22.57
N ASP A 133 -4.41 7.84 22.92
CA ASP A 133 -3.69 9.12 22.89
C ASP A 133 -2.46 9.11 23.80
N HIS A 134 -2.60 8.60 25.03
CA HIS A 134 -1.48 8.45 25.97
C HIS A 134 -0.40 7.50 25.42
N PHE A 135 -0.81 6.37 24.84
CA PHE A 135 0.12 5.41 24.24
C PHE A 135 0.91 6.06 23.10
N ILE A 136 0.25 6.81 22.22
CA ILE A 136 0.91 7.47 21.08
C ILE A 136 1.81 8.61 21.53
N ALA A 137 1.40 9.40 22.53
CA ALA A 137 2.26 10.41 23.12
C ALA A 137 3.56 9.79 23.68
N ALA A 138 3.45 8.70 24.44
CA ALA A 138 4.60 7.99 24.98
C ALA A 138 5.46 7.33 23.88
N TYR A 139 4.83 6.76 22.85
CA TYR A 139 5.53 6.17 21.70
C TYR A 139 6.34 7.23 20.95
N ASN A 140 5.76 8.40 20.67
CA ASN A 140 6.41 9.45 19.91
C ASN A 140 7.65 10.05 20.61
N THR A 141 7.74 10.00 21.94
CA THR A 141 8.92 10.47 22.69
C THR A 141 10.21 9.73 22.30
N ASN A 142 10.11 8.44 21.97
CA ASN A 142 11.26 7.60 21.62
C ASN A 142 11.05 6.86 20.29
N CYS A 143 10.21 7.42 19.41
CA CYS A 143 9.92 6.78 18.14
C CYS A 143 11.17 6.75 17.25
N CYS A 144 11.25 5.71 16.43
CA CYS A 144 12.27 5.59 15.41
C CYS A 144 11.64 4.98 14.16
N PRO A 145 12.21 5.25 12.97
CA PRO A 145 11.74 4.65 11.74
C PRO A 145 11.72 3.13 11.84
N PHE A 146 10.69 2.51 11.29
CA PHE A 146 10.70 1.07 11.15
C PHE A 146 11.81 0.67 10.17
N LYS A 147 12.69 -0.23 10.62
CA LYS A 147 13.61 -0.91 9.71
C LYS A 147 12.82 -1.90 8.89
N TRP A 148 12.71 -1.61 7.61
CA TRP A 148 12.07 -2.48 6.64
C TRP A 148 12.95 -3.72 6.42
N THR A 149 12.52 -4.87 6.94
CA THR A 149 13.29 -6.12 6.85
C THR A 149 12.95 -6.96 5.62
N ALA A 150 11.82 -6.67 4.97
CA ALA A 150 11.43 -7.38 3.75
C ALA A 150 12.24 -6.82 2.57
N THR A 151 13.12 -7.62 1.97
CA THR A 151 13.85 -7.19 0.76
C THR A 151 12.89 -6.88 -0.38
N ALA A 152 13.31 -6.05 -1.34
CA ALA A 152 12.56 -5.82 -2.57
C ALA A 152 12.13 -7.15 -3.20
N ASP A 153 13.03 -8.16 -3.22
CA ASP A 153 12.74 -9.51 -3.71
C ASP A 153 11.61 -10.19 -2.93
N SER A 154 11.60 -10.12 -1.60
CA SER A 154 10.53 -10.74 -0.79
C SER A 154 9.18 -10.04 -0.93
N ILE A 155 9.20 -8.73 -1.22
CA ILE A 155 8.02 -7.94 -1.54
C ILE A 155 7.51 -8.34 -2.92
N LEU A 156 8.40 -8.37 -3.92
CA LEU A 156 8.10 -8.75 -5.30
C LEU A 156 7.63 -10.19 -5.40
N GLU A 157 8.19 -11.11 -4.61
CA GLU A 157 7.75 -12.51 -4.55
C GLU A 157 6.34 -12.62 -3.94
N LYS A 158 6.04 -11.85 -2.89
CA LYS A 158 4.68 -11.76 -2.34
C LYS A 158 3.72 -11.11 -3.33
N LEU A 159 4.13 -10.00 -3.95
CA LEU A 159 3.36 -9.34 -5.00
C LEU A 159 3.11 -10.29 -6.14
N HIS A 160 4.08 -11.09 -6.59
CA HIS A 160 3.92 -12.09 -7.63
C HIS A 160 2.88 -13.17 -7.27
N ARG A 161 2.85 -13.63 -6.01
CA ARG A 161 1.78 -14.53 -5.54
C ARG A 161 0.39 -13.87 -5.58
N PHE A 162 0.30 -12.54 -5.44
CA PHE A 162 -0.97 -11.77 -5.45
C PHE A 162 -1.35 -11.20 -6.84
N CYS A 163 -0.36 -10.86 -7.68
CA CYS A 163 -0.46 -10.25 -9.00
C CYS A 163 -0.87 -11.26 -10.06
N THR A 164 -0.96 -12.55 -9.72
CA THR A 164 -1.85 -13.50 -10.42
C THR A 164 -3.33 -13.05 -10.48
N ARG A 165 -3.67 -11.85 -9.96
CA ARG A 165 -5.03 -11.31 -9.88
C ARG A 165 -5.24 -9.78 -10.05
N ILE A 166 -4.32 -8.95 -10.59
CA ILE A 166 -4.57 -7.50 -10.81
C ILE A 166 -4.09 -7.00 -12.20
N PRO A 167 -4.86 -6.17 -12.94
CA PRO A 167 -4.67 -5.93 -14.39
C PRO A 167 -3.81 -4.70 -14.73
N GLY A 168 -3.13 -4.74 -15.90
CA GLY A 168 -2.59 -3.56 -16.59
C GLY A 168 -1.10 -3.60 -16.93
N GLN A 169 -0.32 -4.51 -16.33
CA GLN A 169 1.07 -4.80 -16.72
C GLN A 169 1.21 -6.19 -17.34
N ASP A 170 0.23 -7.05 -17.09
CA ASP A 170 0.13 -8.35 -17.70
C ASP A 170 -0.79 -8.26 -18.90
N THR A 171 -0.38 -8.93 -19.96
CA THR A 171 -1.26 -9.34 -21.03
C THR A 171 -2.54 -9.94 -20.43
N SER A 172 -3.70 -9.43 -20.83
CA SER A 172 -4.98 -9.86 -20.27
C SER A 172 -5.13 -11.38 -20.38
N VAL A 173 -5.87 -12.01 -19.46
CA VAL A 173 -6.07 -13.47 -19.48
C VAL A 173 -6.51 -14.00 -20.87
N PRO A 174 -7.42 -13.31 -21.60
CA PRO A 174 -7.71 -13.67 -22.99
C PRO A 174 -6.50 -13.67 -23.93
N VAL A 175 -5.66 -12.63 -23.87
CA VAL A 175 -4.48 -12.51 -24.74
C VAL A 175 -3.36 -13.46 -24.29
N MET A 176 -3.18 -13.67 -22.98
CA MET A 176 -2.25 -14.67 -22.43
C MET A 176 -2.63 -16.10 -22.88
N LYS A 177 -3.94 -16.40 -22.97
CA LYS A 177 -4.41 -17.66 -23.53
C LYS A 177 -4.07 -17.83 -25.02
N LEU A 178 -3.99 -16.74 -25.79
CA LEU A 178 -3.49 -16.80 -27.17
C LEU A 178 -2.01 -17.22 -27.20
N ALA A 179 -1.21 -16.68 -26.27
CA ALA A 179 0.20 -17.06 -26.11
C ALA A 179 0.35 -18.55 -25.75
N GLN A 180 -0.43 -19.03 -24.77
CA GLN A 180 -0.39 -20.42 -24.31
C GLN A 180 -0.90 -21.42 -25.37
N ALA A 181 -1.83 -20.99 -26.23
CA ALA A 181 -2.38 -21.80 -27.30
C ALA A 181 -1.59 -21.69 -28.62
N ALA A 182 -0.60 -20.79 -28.70
CA ALA A 182 0.19 -20.60 -29.91
C ALA A 182 1.14 -21.78 -30.13
N GLN A 183 0.92 -22.53 -31.21
CA GLN A 183 1.77 -23.64 -31.64
C GLN A 183 2.51 -23.31 -32.94
N SER A 184 2.25 -22.14 -33.52
CA SER A 184 2.81 -21.68 -34.79
C SER A 184 3.22 -20.21 -34.73
N ASP A 185 4.12 -19.80 -35.63
CA ASP A 185 4.54 -18.40 -35.76
C ASP A 185 3.39 -17.46 -36.09
N ALA A 186 2.43 -17.89 -36.91
CA ALA A 186 1.27 -17.07 -37.24
C ALA A 186 0.42 -16.74 -36.00
N GLN A 187 0.22 -17.73 -35.12
CA GLN A 187 -0.49 -17.56 -33.85
C GLN A 187 0.31 -16.69 -32.87
N TRP A 188 1.64 -16.86 -32.83
CA TRP A 188 2.50 -16.03 -32.01
C TRP A 188 2.48 -14.56 -32.45
N HIS A 189 2.55 -14.28 -33.76
CA HIS A 189 2.43 -12.92 -34.27
C HIS A 189 1.06 -12.30 -33.98
N ALA A 190 -0.01 -13.10 -33.94
CA ALA A 190 -1.34 -12.63 -33.53
C ALA A 190 -1.36 -12.26 -32.04
N PHE A 191 -0.71 -13.06 -31.18
CA PHE A 191 -0.50 -12.72 -29.77
C PHE A 191 0.30 -11.42 -29.62
N VAL A 192 1.44 -11.27 -30.30
CA VAL A 192 2.28 -10.06 -30.23
C VAL A 192 1.49 -8.79 -30.58
N ARG A 193 0.66 -8.84 -31.63
CA ARG A 193 -0.20 -7.70 -32.01
C ARG A 193 -1.25 -7.38 -30.96
N ALA A 194 -1.85 -8.39 -30.35
CA ALA A 194 -2.86 -8.19 -29.31
C ALA A 194 -2.22 -7.63 -28.02
N ASP A 195 -1.05 -8.15 -27.63
CA ASP A 195 -0.28 -7.69 -26.47
C ASP A 195 0.18 -6.24 -26.62
N ARG A 196 0.78 -5.89 -27.77
CA ARG A 196 1.15 -4.49 -28.07
C ARG A 196 -0.04 -3.54 -28.07
N ARG A 197 -1.23 -4.00 -28.50
CA ARG A 197 -2.46 -3.19 -28.45
C ARG A 197 -2.92 -2.92 -27.02
N GLU A 198 -2.76 -3.88 -26.12
CA GLU A 198 -3.06 -3.69 -24.69
C GLU A 198 -2.04 -2.75 -24.04
N MET A 199 -0.76 -2.90 -24.38
CA MET A 199 0.31 -2.03 -23.87
C MET A 199 0.20 -0.58 -24.36
N ALA A 200 -0.50 -0.34 -25.47
CA ALA A 200 -0.83 1.00 -25.97
C ALA A 200 -1.96 1.69 -25.18
N ALA A 201 -2.65 0.99 -24.27
CA ALA A 201 -3.66 1.62 -23.42
C ALA A 201 -3.01 2.66 -22.47
N PRO A 202 -3.71 3.76 -22.11
CA PRO A 202 -3.10 4.88 -21.38
C PRO A 202 -2.34 4.49 -20.11
N ASP A 203 -2.91 3.60 -19.29
CA ASP A 203 -2.31 3.19 -18.02
C ASP A 203 -1.04 2.33 -18.21
N ALA A 204 -1.07 1.43 -19.21
CA ALA A 204 0.07 0.58 -19.55
C ALA A 204 1.20 1.39 -20.20
N ALA A 205 0.86 2.28 -21.13
CA ALA A 205 1.81 3.19 -21.76
C ALA A 205 2.48 4.12 -20.72
N HIS A 206 1.71 4.64 -19.75
CA HIS A 206 2.26 5.45 -18.65
C HIS A 206 3.21 4.64 -17.77
N SER A 207 2.88 3.37 -17.49
CA SER A 207 3.75 2.48 -16.72
C SER A 207 5.06 2.18 -17.45
N ILE A 208 5.01 1.91 -18.76
CA ILE A 208 6.20 1.68 -19.60
C ILE A 208 7.09 2.93 -19.60
N ALA A 209 6.51 4.12 -19.77
CA ALA A 209 7.25 5.38 -19.74
C ALA A 209 7.92 5.63 -18.37
N LEU A 210 7.23 5.33 -17.27
CA LEU A 210 7.79 5.43 -15.93
C LEU A 210 8.96 4.47 -15.72
N LEU A 211 8.81 3.20 -16.12
CA LEU A 211 9.86 2.20 -16.01
C LEU A 211 11.08 2.62 -16.84
N ALA A 212 10.88 3.07 -18.08
CA ALA A 212 11.97 3.59 -18.91
C ALA A 212 12.69 4.76 -18.24
N ALA A 213 11.96 5.74 -17.68
CA ALA A 213 12.56 6.86 -16.97
C ALA A 213 13.36 6.41 -15.73
N LEU A 214 12.82 5.47 -14.94
CA LEU A 214 13.49 4.94 -13.74
C LEU A 214 14.79 4.21 -14.07
N SER A 215 14.86 3.53 -15.22
CA SER A 215 16.03 2.74 -15.61
C SER A 215 17.31 3.58 -15.74
N THR A 216 17.17 4.89 -15.92
CA THR A 216 18.31 5.83 -15.98
C THR A 216 18.96 6.12 -14.62
N ARG A 217 18.28 5.82 -13.51
CA ARG A 217 18.71 6.19 -12.16
C ARG A 217 18.71 5.04 -11.16
N THR A 218 18.14 3.90 -11.53
CA THR A 218 17.95 2.77 -10.61
C THR A 218 17.91 1.49 -11.39
N ASP A 219 18.66 0.51 -10.90
CA ASP A 219 18.61 -0.85 -11.41
C ASP A 219 17.36 -1.55 -10.87
N PHE A 220 16.62 -2.20 -11.76
CA PHE A 220 15.52 -3.09 -11.41
C PHE A 220 15.36 -4.17 -12.47
N ALA A 221 14.84 -5.32 -12.05
CA ALA A 221 14.60 -6.45 -12.94
C ALA A 221 13.10 -6.56 -13.27
N LEU A 222 12.80 -6.74 -14.55
CA LEU A 222 11.47 -7.11 -15.04
C LEU A 222 11.59 -8.52 -15.62
N GLY A 223 10.88 -9.49 -15.03
CA GLY A 223 11.04 -10.90 -15.34
C GLY A 223 9.72 -11.61 -15.63
N CYS A 224 9.82 -12.70 -16.38
CA CYS A 224 8.75 -13.67 -16.61
C CYS A 224 9.32 -15.09 -16.49
N TYR A 225 8.49 -16.04 -16.07
CA TYR A 225 8.83 -17.45 -15.83
C TYR A 225 8.68 -18.36 -17.06
N CYS A 226 8.58 -17.81 -18.27
CA CYS A 226 8.55 -18.62 -19.49
C CYS A 226 9.90 -19.32 -19.71
N ALA A 227 9.85 -20.61 -20.05
CA ALA A 227 11.04 -21.42 -20.32
C ALA A 227 11.75 -21.00 -21.62
N ASP A 228 11.01 -20.49 -22.61
CA ASP A 228 11.52 -19.99 -23.88
C ASP A 228 11.31 -18.47 -23.97
N GLU A 229 12.41 -17.72 -24.07
CA GLU A 229 12.41 -16.27 -24.19
C GLU A 229 11.82 -15.78 -25.52
N THR A 230 12.05 -16.53 -26.60
CA THR A 230 11.56 -16.19 -27.94
C THR A 230 10.04 -16.30 -28.04
N ARG A 231 9.44 -17.05 -27.12
CA ARG A 231 8.00 -17.24 -26.92
C ARG A 231 7.53 -16.69 -25.57
N CYS A 232 8.12 -15.59 -25.13
CA CYS A 232 7.76 -14.91 -23.90
C CYS A 232 7.32 -13.47 -24.16
N HIS A 233 6.30 -12.99 -23.43
CA HIS A 233 5.91 -11.57 -23.48
C HIS A 233 7.03 -10.62 -23.03
N ARG A 234 8.04 -11.11 -22.28
CA ARG A 234 9.20 -10.32 -21.87
C ARG A 234 10.00 -9.78 -23.05
N SER A 235 10.03 -10.48 -24.18
CA SER A 235 10.70 -9.99 -25.38
C SER A 235 9.97 -8.78 -25.97
N ILE A 236 8.64 -8.82 -25.97
CA ILE A 236 7.77 -7.71 -26.39
C ILE A 236 7.94 -6.51 -25.44
N LEU A 237 7.88 -6.74 -24.13
CA LEU A 237 8.06 -5.69 -23.13
C LEU A 237 9.45 -5.05 -23.20
N ARG A 238 10.50 -5.84 -23.45
CA ARG A 238 11.86 -5.33 -23.67
C ARG A 238 11.92 -4.38 -24.86
N GLU A 239 11.27 -4.72 -25.98
CA GLU A 239 11.18 -3.84 -27.15
C GLU A 239 10.44 -2.54 -26.81
N LEU A 240 9.28 -2.62 -26.14
CA LEU A 240 8.50 -1.45 -25.74
C LEU A 240 9.26 -0.52 -24.79
N LEU A 241 10.01 -1.08 -23.83
CA LEU A 241 10.86 -0.30 -22.93
C LEU A 241 12.02 0.36 -23.67
N ARG A 242 12.61 -0.33 -24.65
CA ARG A 242 13.66 0.23 -25.51
C ARG A 242 13.11 1.37 -26.39
N GLU A 243 11.93 1.19 -26.97
CA GLU A 243 11.20 2.23 -27.72
C GLU A 243 10.89 3.45 -26.82
N ALA A 244 10.62 3.22 -25.53
CA ALA A 244 10.40 4.27 -24.53
C ALA A 244 11.69 4.89 -23.95
N GLY A 245 12.88 4.45 -24.40
CA GLY A 245 14.16 5.02 -23.99
C GLY A 245 14.77 4.43 -22.71
N ALA A 246 14.39 3.20 -22.33
CA ALA A 246 14.99 2.52 -21.19
C ALA A 246 16.47 2.17 -21.40
N VAL A 247 17.26 2.28 -20.34
CA VAL A 247 18.66 1.82 -20.27
C VAL A 247 18.68 0.39 -19.75
N PHE A 248 19.41 -0.49 -20.43
CA PHE A 248 19.59 -1.89 -20.04
C PHE A 248 21.01 -2.10 -19.56
N ALA A 249 21.18 -2.96 -18.55
CA ALA A 249 22.49 -3.45 -18.17
C ALA A 249 23.14 -4.19 -19.36
N PRO A 250 24.47 -4.12 -19.53
CA PRO A 250 25.16 -4.93 -20.51
C PRO A 250 24.95 -6.42 -20.21
N ASP A 251 24.79 -7.21 -21.28
CA ASP A 251 24.61 -8.68 -21.23
C ASP A 251 25.86 -9.40 -20.69
#